data_AF-A0A6A5XF12-F1
#
_entry.id   AF-A0A6A5XF12-F1
#
_cell.length_a   1.000
_cell.length_b   1.000
_cell.length_c   1.000
_cell.angle_alpha   90.00
_cell.angle_beta   90.00
_cell.angle_gamma   90.00
#
_symmetry.space_group_name_H-M   'P 1'
#
loop_
_entity.id
_entity.type
_entity.pdbx_description
1 polymer ?
#
loop_
_entity_poly.entity_id
_entity_poly.type
_entity_poly.pdbx_seq_one_letter_code
_entity_poly.pdbx_strand_id
1 'polypeptide(L)'
;MARTVVGSAVVVREKYYWPDAQLNIWTIIMLATAGLILGVSAQFMMIQNTMRLQTPWILPYGVTVGALTIVFIIVELILIAQRRLLPGVMMLLSFILLVLFITGIIGTAIQLFGGPNINNQCNAYVFNRRERGASLETLAWLQQQSICQSWQAAFAFWIIGSVFMVWMMVMASQVNQNQYD
;
A
#
# COMPACT_ATOMS: atom_id res chain seq x y z
N MET A 1 64.11 15.50 -7.85
CA MET A 1 63.17 15.60 -6.70
C MET A 1 61.76 15.39 -7.22
N ALA A 2 61.19 14.19 -7.08
CA ALA A 2 59.83 13.88 -7.51
C ALA A 2 58.85 14.23 -6.39
N ARG A 3 57.94 15.17 -6.64
CA ARG A 3 56.96 15.66 -5.66
C ARG A 3 55.71 14.80 -5.78
N THR A 4 55.54 13.83 -4.88
CA THR A 4 54.32 13.02 -4.77
C THR A 4 53.18 13.91 -4.29
N VAL A 5 52.23 14.19 -5.19
CA VAL A 5 50.99 14.91 -4.86
C VAL A 5 50.04 13.89 -4.21
N VAL A 6 49.91 13.97 -2.89
CA VAL A 6 48.92 13.18 -2.15
C VAL A 6 47.57 13.89 -2.30
N GLY A 7 46.73 13.42 -3.22
CA GLY A 7 45.36 13.87 -3.33
C GLY A 7 44.59 13.46 -2.08
N SER A 8 44.31 14.43 -1.20
CA SER A 8 43.37 14.24 -0.10
C SER A 8 41.98 14.04 -0.72
N ALA A 9 41.53 12.78 -0.76
CA ALA A 9 40.14 12.48 -1.10
C ALA A 9 39.27 12.98 0.07
N VAL A 10 38.73 14.20 -0.08
CA VAL A 10 37.70 14.70 0.82
C VAL A 10 36.45 13.86 0.55
N VAL A 11 36.20 12.85 1.39
CA VAL A 11 34.93 12.13 1.40
C VAL A 11 33.87 13.07 1.96
N VAL A 12 33.29 13.89 1.08
CA VAL A 12 32.11 14.67 1.41
C VAL A 12 30.99 13.65 1.63
N ARG A 13 30.62 13.43 2.90
CA ARG A 13 29.35 12.76 3.22
C ARG A 13 28.24 13.71 2.82
N GLU A 14 27.77 13.58 1.58
CA GLU A 14 26.54 14.24 1.15
C GLU A 14 25.42 13.82 2.10
N LYS A 15 24.94 14.77 2.90
CA LYS A 15 23.71 14.59 3.67
C LYS A 15 22.58 14.90 2.70
N TYR A 16 21.93 13.86 2.21
CA TYR A 16 20.69 14.01 1.46
C TYR A 16 19.67 14.77 2.32
N TYR A 17 19.24 15.94 1.85
CA TYR A 17 18.16 16.69 2.48
C TYR A 17 16.83 16.19 1.93
N TRP A 18 16.00 15.67 2.82
CA TRP A 18 14.67 15.16 2.48
C TRP A 18 13.60 16.19 2.87
N PRO A 19 12.58 16.42 2.04
CA PRO A 19 11.48 17.30 2.38
C PRO A 19 10.58 16.69 3.47
N ASP A 20 10.76 17.10 4.73
CA ASP A 20 10.07 16.55 5.91
C ASP A 20 8.54 16.51 5.76
N ALA A 21 7.93 17.55 5.20
CA ALA A 21 6.49 17.62 5.03
C ALA A 21 5.96 16.60 4.00
N GLN A 22 6.65 16.46 2.85
CA GLN A 22 6.22 15.53 1.80
C GLN A 22 6.37 14.08 2.27
N LEU A 23 7.47 13.77 2.96
CA LEU A 23 7.73 12.44 3.48
C LEU A 23 6.73 12.03 4.58
N ASN A 24 6.34 12.96 5.45
CA ASN A 24 5.30 12.70 6.46
C ASN A 24 3.93 12.44 5.82
N ILE A 25 3.54 13.24 4.82
CA ILE A 25 2.28 13.03 4.08
C ILE A 25 2.29 11.66 3.41
N TRP A 26 3.39 11.32 2.74
CA TRP A 26 3.56 10.03 2.10
C TRP A 26 3.41 8.88 3.12
N THR A 27 4.11 8.97 4.25
CA THR A 27 4.10 7.94 5.31
C THR A 27 2.70 7.69 5.84
N ILE A 28 1.95 8.75 6.16
CA ILE A 28 0.59 8.64 6.71
C ILE A 28 -0.34 7.95 5.70
N ILE A 29 -0.29 8.36 4.44
CA ILE A 29 -1.16 7.81 3.40
C ILE A 29 -0.81 6.35 3.12
N MET A 30 0.47 6.00 3.10
CA MET A 30 0.90 4.63 2.89
C MET A 30 0.62 3.72 4.07
N LEU A 31 0.70 4.23 5.30
CA LEU A 31 0.29 3.50 6.49
C LEU A 31 -1.22 3.21 6.47
N ALA A 32 -2.04 4.22 6.12
CA ALA A 32 -3.48 4.04 5.96
C ALA A 32 -3.81 3.03 4.86
N THR A 33 -3.09 3.10 3.74
CA THR A 33 -3.24 2.17 2.61
C THR A 33 -2.89 0.74 2.98
N ALA A 34 -1.72 0.52 3.58
CA ALA A 34 -1.26 -0.80 3.99
C ALA A 34 -2.14 -1.39 5.09
N GLY A 35 -2.52 -0.58 6.07
CA GLY A 35 -3.41 -0.98 7.15
C GLY A 35 -4.80 -1.38 6.65
N LEU A 36 -5.37 -0.64 5.70
CA LEU A 36 -6.66 -0.99 5.11
C LEU A 36 -6.60 -2.28 4.31
N ILE A 37 -5.59 -2.43 3.42
CA ILE A 37 -5.44 -3.63 2.60
C ILE A 37 -5.25 -4.87 3.48
N LEU A 38 -4.35 -4.79 4.48
CA LEU A 38 -4.11 -5.86 5.43
C LEU A 38 -5.40 -6.18 6.21
N GLY A 39 -6.04 -5.16 6.79
CA GLY A 39 -7.23 -5.31 7.62
C GLY A 39 -8.40 -5.94 6.86
N VAL A 40 -8.74 -5.42 5.68
CA VAL A 40 -9.83 -5.96 4.84
C VAL A 40 -9.53 -7.39 4.42
N SER A 41 -8.30 -7.68 3.99
CA SER A 41 -7.92 -9.03 3.55
C SER A 41 -7.97 -10.03 4.71
N ALA A 42 -7.51 -9.65 5.90
CA ALA A 42 -7.56 -10.48 7.10
C ALA A 42 -9.00 -10.75 7.56
N GLN A 43 -9.88 -9.74 7.53
CA GLN A 43 -11.30 -9.90 7.85
C GLN A 43 -11.98 -10.87 6.87
N PHE A 44 -11.72 -10.75 5.58
CA PHE A 44 -12.24 -11.68 4.59
C PHE A 44 -11.72 -13.11 4.78
N MET A 45 -10.45 -13.30 5.14
CA MET A 45 -9.94 -14.64 5.48
C MET A 45 -10.68 -15.26 6.67
N MET A 46 -10.96 -14.47 7.72
CA MET A 46 -11.71 -14.94 8.88
C MET A 46 -13.15 -15.34 8.52
N ILE A 47 -13.81 -14.55 7.68
CA ILE A 47 -15.15 -14.84 7.16
C ILE A 47 -15.14 -16.13 6.33
N GLN A 48 -14.20 -16.31 5.41
CA GLN A 48 -14.08 -17.52 4.58
C GLN A 48 -13.83 -18.77 5.44
N ASN A 49 -12.96 -18.66 6.45
CA ASN A 49 -12.68 -19.76 7.38
C ASN A 49 -13.94 -20.17 8.18
N THR A 50 -14.74 -19.19 8.61
CA THR A 50 -15.99 -19.45 9.34
C THR A 50 -17.03 -20.14 8.45
N MET A 51 -17.09 -19.76 7.17
CA MET A 51 -17.98 -20.38 6.17
C MET A 51 -17.43 -21.70 5.61
N ARG A 52 -16.24 -22.14 6.03
CA ARG A 52 -15.52 -23.33 5.51
C ARG A 52 -15.37 -23.33 3.98
N LEU A 53 -15.19 -22.14 3.42
CA LEU A 53 -14.95 -21.94 2.00
C LEU A 53 -13.45 -21.85 1.73
N GLN A 54 -13.04 -22.17 0.49
CA GLN A 54 -11.66 -22.01 0.08
C GLN A 54 -11.29 -20.52 0.00
N THR A 55 -10.16 -20.15 0.61
CA THR A 55 -9.66 -18.78 0.60
C THR A 55 -9.04 -18.43 -0.76
N PRO A 56 -9.56 -17.43 -1.48
CA PRO A 56 -8.94 -16.95 -2.71
C PRO A 56 -7.52 -16.43 -2.45
N TRP A 57 -6.58 -16.68 -3.37
CA TRP A 57 -5.17 -16.32 -3.22
C TRP A 57 -4.92 -14.81 -3.00
N ILE A 58 -5.83 -13.94 -3.47
CA ILE A 58 -5.70 -12.49 -3.31
C ILE A 58 -5.75 -12.05 -1.84
N LEU A 59 -6.43 -12.82 -0.98
CA LEU A 59 -6.60 -12.48 0.43
C LEU A 59 -5.28 -12.67 1.21
N PRO A 60 -4.64 -13.86 1.23
CA PRO A 60 -3.34 -14.00 1.87
C PRO A 60 -2.28 -13.12 1.18
N TYR A 61 -2.39 -12.88 -0.13
CA TYR A 61 -1.54 -11.93 -0.84
C TYR A 61 -1.67 -10.49 -0.31
N GLY A 62 -2.90 -10.00 -0.09
CA GLY A 62 -3.12 -8.67 0.47
C GLY A 62 -2.58 -8.54 1.90
N VAL A 63 -2.68 -9.59 2.71
CA VAL A 63 -2.09 -9.62 4.05
C VAL A 63 -0.56 -9.55 3.99
N THR A 64 0.09 -10.34 3.13
CA THR A 64 1.56 -10.35 3.04
C THR A 64 2.10 -9.03 2.50
N VAL A 65 1.52 -8.49 1.42
CA VAL A 65 1.97 -7.21 0.85
C VAL A 65 1.68 -6.04 1.78
N GLY A 66 0.52 -6.02 2.44
CA GLY A 66 0.20 -5.04 3.47
C GLY A 66 1.19 -5.07 4.63
N ALA A 67 1.54 -6.27 5.13
CA ALA A 67 2.52 -6.44 6.19
C ALA A 67 3.93 -6.01 5.75
N LEU A 68 4.38 -6.39 4.55
CA LEU A 68 5.66 -5.95 3.99
C LEU A 68 5.73 -4.43 3.86
N THR A 69 4.63 -3.78 3.47
CA THR A 69 4.56 -2.31 3.35
C THR A 69 4.66 -1.64 4.72
N ILE A 70 3.98 -2.17 5.75
CA ILE A 70 4.10 -1.66 7.12
C ILE A 70 5.54 -1.82 7.63
N VAL A 71 6.16 -2.98 7.42
CA VAL A 71 7.55 -3.22 7.80
C VAL A 71 8.48 -2.24 7.07
N PHE A 72 8.26 -2.00 5.77
CA PHE A 72 9.01 -1.02 5.00
C PHE A 72 8.91 0.38 5.60
N ILE A 73 7.70 0.84 5.94
CA ILE A 73 7.46 2.14 6.59
C ILE A 73 8.19 2.22 7.96
N ILE A 74 8.15 1.15 8.77
CA ILE A 74 8.86 1.13 10.06
C ILE A 74 10.37 1.25 9.85
N VAL A 75 10.93 0.52 8.88
CA VAL A 75 12.36 0.61 8.54
C VAL A 75 12.72 2.03 8.08
N GLU A 76 11.88 2.65 7.25
CA GLU A 76 12.06 4.03 6.82
C GLU A 76 12.08 5.01 8.01
N LEU A 77 11.12 4.93 8.92
CA LEU A 77 11.09 5.76 10.13
C LEU A 77 12.36 5.62 10.98
N ILE A 78 12.89 4.40 11.10
CA ILE A 78 14.16 4.14 11.79
C ILE A 78 15.33 4.81 11.06
N LEU A 79 15.38 4.73 9.72
CA LEU A 79 16.45 5.36 8.92
C LEU A 79 16.40 6.89 8.96
N ILE A 80 15.20 7.48 9.04
CA ILE A 80 15.00 8.92 9.22
C ILE A 80 15.53 9.35 10.59
N ALA A 81 15.19 8.62 11.65
CA ALA A 81 15.71 8.90 13.00
C ALA A 81 17.25 8.84 13.05
N GLN A 82 17.87 7.99 12.22
CA GLN A 82 19.32 7.87 12.10
C GLN A 82 19.95 8.88 11.12
N ARG A 83 19.16 9.66 10.37
CA ARG A 83 19.61 10.54 9.27
C ARG A 83 20.49 9.82 8.23
N ARG A 84 20.19 8.54 7.97
CA ARG A 84 20.95 7.66 7.05
C ARG A 84 20.09 7.17 5.88
N LEU A 85 19.07 7.94 5.51
CA LEU A 85 18.16 7.55 4.47
C LEU A 85 18.85 7.67 3.10
N LEU A 86 19.18 6.51 2.53
CA LEU A 86 19.87 6.38 1.25
C LEU A 86 18.82 6.34 0.11
N PRO A 87 18.85 7.29 -0.85
CA PRO A 87 17.85 7.38 -1.91
C PRO A 87 17.81 6.13 -2.81
N GLY A 88 18.97 5.49 -3.04
CA GLY A 88 19.06 4.27 -3.84
C GLY A 88 18.26 3.09 -3.27
N VAL A 89 18.30 2.91 -1.94
CA VAL A 89 17.54 1.83 -1.27
C VAL A 89 16.04 2.10 -1.34
N MET A 90 15.64 3.37 -1.16
CA MET A 90 14.23 3.77 -1.25
C MET A 90 13.67 3.57 -2.65
N MET A 91 14.42 3.91 -3.70
CA MET A 91 13.99 3.66 -5.09
C MET A 91 13.79 2.17 -5.36
N LEU A 92 14.75 1.33 -4.96
CA LEU A 92 14.67 -0.11 -5.20
C LEU A 92 13.47 -0.74 -4.46
N LEU A 93 13.31 -0.44 -3.18
CA LEU A 93 12.22 -1.02 -2.38
C LEU A 93 10.85 -0.51 -2.82
N SER A 94 10.73 0.77 -3.19
CA SER A 94 9.50 1.34 -3.76
C SER A 94 9.14 0.68 -5.09
N PHE A 95 10.12 0.36 -5.93
CA PHE A 95 9.88 -0.34 -7.20
C PHE A 95 9.39 -1.77 -6.98
N ILE A 96 10.00 -2.52 -6.05
CA ILE A 96 9.56 -3.88 -5.71
C ILE A 96 8.12 -3.84 -5.18
N LEU A 97 7.82 -2.93 -4.25
CA LEU A 97 6.47 -2.77 -3.71
C LEU A 97 5.47 -2.31 -4.77
N LEU A 98 5.86 -1.47 -5.72
CA LEU A 98 5.01 -1.06 -6.84
C LEU A 98 4.54 -2.27 -7.66
N VAL A 99 5.45 -3.19 -8.02
CA VAL A 99 5.09 -4.41 -8.78
C VAL A 99 4.11 -5.27 -7.98
N LEU A 100 4.33 -5.38 -6.66
CA LEU A 100 3.41 -6.11 -5.78
C LEU A 100 2.04 -5.42 -5.71
N PHE A 101 1.99 -4.09 -5.66
CA PHE A 101 0.72 -3.36 -5.66
C PHE A 101 -0.03 -3.50 -6.98
N ILE A 102 0.66 -3.45 -8.12
CA ILE A 102 0.05 -3.67 -9.44
C ILE A 102 -0.57 -5.07 -9.54
N THR A 103 0.11 -6.09 -9.01
CA THR A 103 -0.44 -7.45 -8.98
C THR A 103 -1.68 -7.53 -8.09
N GLY A 104 -1.71 -6.77 -6.98
CA GLY A 104 -2.89 -6.57 -6.14
C GLY A 104 -4.06 -5.92 -6.89
N ILE A 105 -3.79 -4.87 -7.68
CA ILE A 105 -4.79 -4.22 -8.54
C ILE A 105 -5.40 -5.24 -9.51
N ILE A 106 -4.57 -6.00 -10.23
CA ILE A 106 -5.06 -6.96 -11.23
C ILE A 106 -5.88 -8.06 -10.56
N GLY A 107 -5.37 -8.64 -9.47
CA GLY A 107 -6.07 -9.72 -8.76
C GLY A 107 -7.41 -9.27 -8.17
N THR A 108 -7.47 -8.07 -7.59
CA THR A 108 -8.73 -7.51 -7.08
C THR A 108 -9.68 -7.08 -8.19
N ALA A 109 -9.18 -6.52 -9.30
CA ALA A 109 -9.99 -6.16 -10.46
C ALA A 109 -10.68 -7.39 -11.07
N ILE A 110 -9.96 -8.52 -11.20
CA ILE A 110 -10.54 -9.76 -11.73
C ILE A 110 -11.66 -10.27 -10.82
N GLN A 111 -11.55 -10.15 -9.50
CA GLN A 111 -12.64 -10.60 -8.61
C GLN A 111 -13.82 -9.62 -8.55
N LEU A 112 -13.54 -8.32 -8.67
CA LEU A 112 -14.58 -7.29 -8.61
C LEU A 112 -15.39 -7.20 -9.92
N PHE A 113 -14.70 -7.32 -11.06
CA PHE A 113 -15.26 -7.08 -12.39
C PHE A 113 -15.22 -8.30 -13.34
N GLY A 114 -14.57 -9.40 -12.97
CA GLY A 114 -14.51 -10.63 -13.75
C GLY A 114 -15.25 -11.80 -13.09
N GLY A 115 -15.90 -12.65 -13.91
CA GLY A 115 -16.60 -13.85 -13.45
C GLY A 115 -17.99 -13.58 -12.83
N PRO A 116 -18.48 -14.36 -11.84
CA PRO A 116 -19.67 -14.00 -11.07
C PRO A 116 -19.38 -12.72 -10.26
N ASN A 117 -19.56 -11.58 -10.94
CA ASN A 117 -19.08 -10.27 -10.52
C ASN A 117 -19.60 -9.86 -9.15
N ILE A 118 -18.69 -9.68 -8.18
CA ILE A 118 -19.01 -9.12 -6.87
C ILE A 118 -19.75 -7.79 -7.04
N ASN A 119 -19.35 -6.96 -8.01
CA ASN A 119 -20.02 -5.69 -8.29
C ASN A 119 -21.49 -5.87 -8.70
N ASN A 120 -21.82 -6.88 -9.50
CA ASN A 120 -23.21 -7.15 -9.89
C ASN A 120 -24.02 -7.70 -8.72
N GLN A 121 -23.41 -8.53 -7.87
CA GLN A 121 -24.03 -9.02 -6.64
C GLN A 121 -24.32 -7.86 -5.68
N CYS A 122 -23.37 -6.95 -5.49
CA CYS A 122 -23.55 -5.74 -4.69
C CYS A 122 -24.67 -4.85 -5.24
N ASN A 123 -24.76 -4.69 -6.57
CA ASN A 123 -25.87 -3.96 -7.19
C ASN A 123 -27.22 -4.66 -6.96
N ALA A 124 -27.30 -5.97 -7.14
CA ALA A 124 -28.54 -6.73 -7.01
C ALA A 124 -29.07 -6.79 -5.56
N TYR A 125 -28.18 -7.01 -4.58
CA TYR A 125 -28.58 -7.33 -3.21
C TYR A 125 -28.40 -6.18 -2.21
N VAL A 126 -27.55 -5.18 -2.50
CA VAL A 126 -27.30 -4.06 -1.59
C VAL A 126 -27.85 -2.75 -2.14
N PHE A 127 -27.41 -2.33 -3.34
CA PHE A 127 -27.72 -1.00 -3.86
C PHE A 127 -29.17 -0.87 -4.35
N ASN A 128 -29.77 -1.94 -4.87
CA ASN A 128 -31.15 -1.94 -5.38
C ASN A 128 -32.21 -2.44 -4.38
N ARG A 129 -31.83 -3.04 -3.26
CA ARG A 129 -32.76 -3.51 -2.21
C ARG A 129 -32.31 -3.00 -0.85
N ARG A 130 -32.85 -1.85 -0.45
CA ARG A 130 -32.51 -1.22 0.83
C ARG A 130 -33.50 -1.65 1.90
N GLU A 131 -33.04 -2.47 2.83
CA GLU A 131 -33.82 -2.87 4.00
C GLU A 131 -33.72 -1.82 5.13
N ARG A 132 -34.77 -1.69 5.94
CA ARG A 132 -34.84 -0.76 7.08
C ARG A 132 -35.53 -1.42 8.26
N GLY A 133 -35.07 -1.13 9.48
CA GLY A 133 -35.66 -1.60 10.73
C GLY A 133 -34.68 -2.41 11.59
N ALA A 134 -35.08 -2.76 12.80
CA ALA A 134 -34.28 -3.59 13.71
C ALA A 134 -34.59 -5.09 13.50
N SER A 135 -34.43 -5.58 12.27
CA SER A 135 -34.70 -6.97 11.89
C SER A 135 -33.41 -7.71 11.52
N LEU A 136 -33.43 -9.05 11.61
CA LEU A 136 -32.32 -9.91 11.20
C LEU A 136 -31.97 -9.73 9.71
N GLU A 137 -32.97 -9.43 8.87
CA GLU A 137 -32.80 -9.11 7.45
C GLU A 137 -32.01 -7.81 7.26
N THR A 138 -32.27 -6.78 8.09
CA THR A 138 -31.51 -5.52 8.05
C THR A 138 -30.05 -5.75 8.49
N LEU A 139 -29.81 -6.61 9.48
CA LEU A 139 -28.45 -6.99 9.88
C LEU A 139 -27.70 -7.72 8.76
N ALA A 140 -28.36 -8.66 8.08
CA ALA A 140 -27.77 -9.37 6.94
C ALA A 140 -27.44 -8.40 5.79
N TRP A 141 -28.33 -7.43 5.52
CA TRP A 141 -28.09 -6.39 4.52
C TRP A 141 -26.90 -5.49 4.89
N LEU A 142 -26.80 -5.04 6.15
CA LEU A 142 -25.66 -4.24 6.62
C LEU A 142 -24.33 -4.99 6.48
N GLN A 143 -24.32 -6.30 6.78
CA GLN A 143 -23.14 -7.14 6.60
C GLN A 143 -22.73 -7.23 5.12
N GLN A 144 -23.69 -7.45 4.22
CA GLN A 144 -23.41 -7.47 2.77
C GLN A 144 -22.92 -6.11 2.26
N GLN A 145 -23.51 -5.02 2.74
CA GLN A 145 -23.07 -3.66 2.41
C GLN A 145 -21.62 -3.41 2.84
N SER A 146 -21.25 -3.82 4.05
CA SER A 146 -19.89 -3.70 4.55
C SER A 146 -18.90 -4.46 3.66
N ILE A 147 -19.21 -5.70 3.27
CA ILE A 147 -18.37 -6.50 2.37
C ILE A 147 -18.17 -5.79 1.02
N CYS A 148 -19.25 -5.29 0.41
CA CYS A 148 -19.18 -4.58 -0.86
C CYS A 148 -18.32 -3.30 -0.80
N GLN A 149 -18.50 -2.51 0.25
CA GLN A 149 -17.70 -1.29 0.46
C GLN A 149 -16.24 -1.61 0.73
N SER A 150 -15.94 -2.66 1.50
CA SER A 150 -14.57 -3.11 1.75
C SER A 150 -13.85 -3.57 0.48
N TRP A 151 -14.54 -4.25 -0.44
CA TRP A 151 -13.98 -4.62 -1.75
C TRP A 151 -13.62 -3.40 -2.60
N GLN A 152 -14.54 -2.42 -2.69
CA GLN A 152 -14.29 -1.19 -3.42
C GLN A 152 -13.16 -0.37 -2.78
N ALA A 153 -13.14 -0.29 -1.45
CA ALA A 153 -12.08 0.37 -0.71
C ALA A 153 -10.73 -0.31 -0.98
N ALA A 154 -10.63 -1.64 -0.83
CA ALA A 154 -9.39 -2.36 -1.10
C ALA A 154 -8.87 -2.09 -2.52
N PHE A 155 -9.74 -2.15 -3.53
CA PHE A 155 -9.38 -1.83 -4.92
C PHE A 155 -8.86 -0.39 -5.07
N ALA A 156 -9.57 0.60 -4.52
CA ALA A 156 -9.14 2.00 -4.57
C ALA A 156 -7.78 2.22 -3.89
N PHE A 157 -7.57 1.60 -2.73
CA PHE A 157 -6.33 1.73 -1.96
C PHE A 157 -5.13 1.04 -2.62
N TRP A 158 -5.34 -0.04 -3.39
CA TRP A 158 -4.28 -0.59 -4.25
C TRP A 158 -3.81 0.42 -5.31
N ILE A 159 -4.74 1.19 -5.91
CA ILE A 159 -4.41 2.23 -6.88
C ILE A 159 -3.70 3.41 -6.19
N ILE A 160 -4.25 3.90 -5.09
CA ILE A 160 -3.67 5.00 -4.31
C ILE A 160 -2.23 4.64 -3.91
N GLY A 161 -2.01 3.46 -3.34
CA GLY A 161 -0.67 3.01 -2.96
C GLY A 161 0.30 2.94 -4.13
N SER A 162 -0.17 2.50 -5.31
CA SER A 162 0.68 2.47 -6.52
C SER A 162 1.13 3.87 -6.95
N VAL A 163 0.21 4.85 -6.95
CA VAL A 163 0.54 6.25 -7.28
C VAL A 163 1.56 6.81 -6.29
N PHE A 164 1.38 6.55 -4.99
CA PHE A 164 2.28 7.03 -3.95
C PHE A 164 3.66 6.34 -4.00
N MET A 165 3.74 5.07 -4.41
CA MET A 165 5.03 4.40 -4.66
C MET A 165 5.79 5.05 -5.83
N VAL A 166 5.09 5.42 -6.91
CA VAL A 166 5.69 6.20 -8.01
C VAL A 166 6.16 7.56 -7.52
N TRP A 167 5.37 8.23 -6.68
CA TRP A 167 5.76 9.52 -6.11
C TRP A 167 7.04 9.42 -5.26
N MET A 168 7.23 8.36 -4.47
CA MET A 168 8.51 8.15 -3.75
C MET A 168 9.70 7.98 -4.68
N MET A 169 9.55 7.28 -5.80
CA MET A 169 10.64 7.15 -6.76
C MET A 169 11.02 8.51 -7.35
N VAL A 170 10.03 9.37 -7.63
CA VAL A 170 10.28 10.75 -8.09
C VAL A 170 10.98 11.57 -7.01
N MET A 171 10.50 11.56 -5.76
CA MET A 171 11.13 12.28 -4.66
C MET A 171 12.56 11.80 -4.41
N ALA A 172 12.79 10.48 -4.38
CA ALA A 172 14.12 9.90 -4.20
C ALA A 172 15.07 10.27 -5.36
N SER A 173 14.57 10.38 -6.59
CA SER A 173 15.35 10.87 -7.73
C SER A 173 15.70 12.36 -7.60
N GLN A 174 14.77 13.19 -7.12
CA GLN A 174 15.01 14.63 -6.88
C GLN A 174 16.05 14.84 -5.78
N VAL A 175 15.96 14.06 -4.69
CA VAL A 175 16.96 14.05 -3.62
C VAL A 175 18.34 13.62 -4.14
N ASN A 176 18.40 12.61 -5.01
CA ASN A 176 19.66 12.16 -5.60
C ASN A 176 20.31 13.18 -6.55
N GLN A 177 19.54 14.15 -7.06
CA GLN A 177 20.00 15.24 -7.92
C GLN A 177 20.28 16.54 -7.14
N ASN A 178 20.29 16.49 -5.80
CA ASN A 178 20.47 17.65 -4.90
C ASN A 178 19.50 18.82 -5.21
N GLN A 179 18.27 18.53 -5.64
CA GLN A 179 17.28 19.57 -6.00
C GLN A 179 16.66 20.29 -4.79
N TYR A 180 16.93 19.83 -3.56
CA TYR A 180 16.37 20.39 -2.33
C TYR A 180 17.39 21.17 -1.49
N ASP A 181 18.49 21.63 -2.12
CA ASP A 181 19.47 22.54 -1.49
C ASP A 181 18.85 23.88 -1.05
#